data_AF-A0A803KS55-F1
#
_entry.id   AF-A0A803KS55-F1
#
_cell.length_a   1.000
_cell.length_b   1.000
_cell.length_c   1.000
_cell.angle_alpha   90.00
_cell.angle_beta   90.00
_cell.angle_gamma   90.00
#
_symmetry.space_group_name_H-M   'P 1'
#
loop_
_entity.id
_entity.type
_entity.pdbx_description
1 polymer ?
#
loop_
_entity_poly.entity_id
_entity_poly.type
_entity_poly.pdbx_seq_one_letter_code
_entity_poly.pdbx_strand_id
1 'polypeptide(L)'
;MVIHNRSFAATTLLSLLAISLDCQSMMFVRGEQKMKGNCSYVITIETSCIKDAGTSNHISLRFGNSKSNSLFVHPLNRRHVDGPCVDTAICYLYLKLTGTDSWRPGFAQVRVLDEARFNSGYFYFRRDLPRHVWHGYDLCDREVTPFGIRHKRKVFD
;
A
#
# COMPACT_ATOMS: atom_id res chain seq x y z
N MET A 1 35.08 33.37 -14.57
CA MET A 1 35.05 34.34 -13.46
C MET A 1 35.53 35.68 -13.99
N VAL A 2 34.62 36.61 -14.30
CA VAL A 2 34.68 38.05 -14.05
C VAL A 2 33.25 38.56 -14.22
N ILE A 3 32.78 39.27 -13.20
CA ILE A 3 31.51 39.97 -13.13
C ILE A 3 31.69 41.36 -13.76
N HIS A 4 30.78 41.77 -14.63
CA HIS A 4 30.40 43.16 -14.93
C HIS A 4 28.90 43.07 -15.27
N ASN A 5 27.93 43.45 -14.44
CA ASN A 5 27.64 44.70 -13.74
C ASN A 5 27.58 45.90 -14.68
N ARG A 6 26.40 46.26 -15.20
CA ARG A 6 25.48 47.28 -14.63
C ARG A 6 24.42 47.75 -15.65
N SER A 7 23.19 47.79 -15.16
CA SER A 7 22.13 48.81 -15.35
C SER A 7 21.93 49.47 -16.72
N PHE A 8 20.75 49.23 -17.32
CA PHE A 8 20.02 50.29 -18.02
C PHE A 8 18.68 50.53 -17.34
N ALA A 9 18.42 51.81 -17.13
CA ALA A 9 17.38 52.37 -16.29
C ALA A 9 16.00 52.29 -16.93
N ALA A 10 15.00 52.42 -16.05
CA ALA A 10 13.59 52.53 -16.29
C ALA A 10 13.21 53.56 -17.37
N THR A 11 12.15 53.23 -18.12
CA THR A 11 10.96 54.05 -18.47
C THR A 11 10.36 53.42 -19.73
N THR A 12 9.16 52.86 -19.70
CA THR A 12 7.91 53.63 -19.89
C THR A 12 6.71 52.70 -19.67
N LEU A 13 5.68 53.21 -18.97
CA LEU A 13 4.37 52.57 -18.82
C LEU A 13 3.60 52.63 -20.14
N LEU A 14 3.03 51.51 -20.58
CA LEU A 14 1.63 51.33 -21.04
C LEU A 14 1.53 50.05 -21.89
N SER A 15 1.05 48.96 -21.28
CA SER A 15 0.19 47.95 -21.92
C SER A 15 -0.21 46.91 -20.88
N LEU A 16 -1.21 47.27 -20.08
CA LEU A 16 -2.07 46.31 -19.40
C LEU A 16 -2.99 45.70 -20.46
N LEU A 17 -2.64 44.51 -20.98
CA LEU A 17 -3.62 43.55 -21.48
C LEU A 17 -3.09 42.15 -21.16
N ALA A 18 -3.83 41.49 -20.29
CA ALA A 18 -3.56 40.18 -19.73
C ALA A 18 -3.42 39.12 -20.84
N ILE A 19 -2.28 38.45 -20.90
CA ILE A 19 -2.24 37.09 -21.42
C ILE A 19 -2.62 36.22 -20.23
N SER A 20 -3.90 35.89 -20.15
CA SER A 20 -4.38 34.76 -19.35
C SER A 20 -3.62 33.53 -19.81
N LEU A 21 -2.59 33.13 -19.06
CA LEU A 21 -2.11 31.76 -19.09
C LEU A 21 -3.26 30.91 -18.56
N ASP A 22 -4.03 30.37 -19.48
CA ASP A 22 -5.07 29.40 -19.21
C ASP A 22 -4.40 28.22 -18.50
N CYS A 23 -4.66 28.10 -17.19
CA CYS A 23 -4.20 27.01 -16.35
C CYS A 23 -5.04 25.78 -16.71
N GLN A 24 -4.88 25.26 -17.92
CA GLN A 24 -5.35 23.93 -18.25
C GLN A 24 -4.39 22.95 -17.57
N SER A 25 -4.76 22.66 -16.32
CA SER A 25 -4.44 21.38 -15.70
C SER A 25 -4.72 20.27 -16.71
N MET A 26 -3.66 19.81 -17.40
CA MET A 26 -3.67 18.50 -18.02
C MET A 26 -3.75 17.49 -16.87
N MET A 27 -4.97 17.23 -16.42
CA MET A 27 -5.31 16.02 -15.69
C MET A 27 -5.04 14.88 -16.66
N PHE A 28 -3.83 14.31 -16.60
CA PHE A 28 -3.52 13.04 -17.22
C PHE A 28 -4.45 12.00 -16.56
N VAL A 29 -5.60 11.74 -17.18
CA VAL A 29 -6.42 10.56 -16.85
C VAL A 29 -5.59 9.36 -17.27
N ARG A 30 -4.80 8.84 -16.34
CA ARG A 30 -4.04 7.61 -16.50
C ARG A 30 -5.07 6.49 -16.61
N GLY A 31 -5.34 6.06 -17.84
CA GLY A 31 -6.21 4.92 -18.10
C GLY A 31 -5.82 3.74 -17.21
N GLU A 32 -6.82 3.09 -16.62
CA GLU A 32 -6.64 1.83 -15.90
C GLU A 32 -6.03 0.81 -16.88
N GLN A 33 -4.70 0.69 -16.89
CA GLN A 33 -4.01 -0.42 -17.51
C GLN A 33 -4.40 -1.66 -16.70
N LYS A 34 -5.41 -2.39 -17.18
CA LYS A 34 -5.78 -3.68 -16.62
C LYS A 34 -4.68 -4.66 -17.01
N MET A 35 -3.68 -4.82 -16.16
CA MET A 35 -2.59 -5.77 -16.35
C MET A 35 -3.17 -7.18 -16.44
N LYS A 36 -3.21 -7.72 -17.66
CA LYS A 36 -3.64 -9.08 -17.94
C LYS A 36 -2.39 -9.97 -17.92
N GLY A 37 -1.89 -10.27 -16.72
CA GLY A 37 -0.68 -11.05 -16.49
C GLY A 37 -0.52 -11.44 -15.02
N ASN A 38 0.54 -12.21 -14.73
CA ASN A 38 0.97 -12.45 -13.35
C ASN A 38 1.84 -11.28 -12.91
N CYS A 39 1.50 -10.69 -11.76
CA CYS A 39 2.29 -9.69 -11.07
C CYS A 39 3.14 -10.36 -10.01
N SER A 40 4.30 -9.77 -9.73
CA SER A 40 5.16 -10.19 -8.63
C SER A 40 5.02 -9.25 -7.43
N TYR A 41 4.89 -9.84 -6.26
CA TYR A 41 4.65 -9.17 -4.98
C TYR A 41 5.82 -9.41 -4.04
N VAL A 42 6.23 -8.35 -3.35
CA VAL A 42 7.21 -8.40 -2.28
C VAL A 42 6.49 -8.20 -0.95
N ILE A 43 6.65 -9.18 -0.07
CA ILE A 43 6.11 -9.16 1.29
C ILE A 43 7.25 -8.87 2.26
N THR A 44 7.10 -7.78 3.00
CA THR A 44 8.00 -7.41 4.10
C THR A 44 7.25 -7.59 5.40
N ILE A 45 7.73 -8.48 6.26
CA ILE A 45 7.23 -8.64 7.62
C ILE A 45 8.41 -8.47 8.58
N GLU A 46 8.25 -7.54 9.51
CA GLU A 46 9.22 -7.28 10.54
C GLU A 46 8.67 -7.74 11.88
N THR A 47 9.44 -8.55 12.60
CA THR A 47 9.12 -9.01 13.95
C THR A 47 9.45 -7.93 14.97
N SER A 48 8.63 -7.80 16.01
CA SER A 48 8.89 -6.83 17.07
C SER A 48 10.18 -7.13 17.84
N CYS A 49 10.83 -6.11 18.40
CA CYS A 49 12.11 -6.24 19.13
C CYS A 49 11.96 -6.72 20.59
N ILE A 50 10.81 -7.29 20.97
CA ILE A 50 10.63 -7.82 22.32
C ILE A 50 11.32 -9.18 22.46
N LYS A 51 11.66 -9.58 23.69
CA LYS A 51 12.13 -10.94 23.95
C LYS A 51 11.05 -11.95 23.52
N ASP A 52 11.51 -13.03 22.89
CA ASP A 52 10.67 -14.13 22.41
C ASP A 52 9.57 -13.70 21.40
N ALA A 53 9.80 -12.63 20.64
CA ALA A 53 8.89 -12.18 19.58
C ALA A 53 8.91 -13.05 18.32
N GLY A 54 10.04 -13.74 18.08
CA GLY A 54 10.31 -14.50 16.87
C GLY A 54 9.67 -15.89 16.90
N THR A 55 9.52 -16.51 15.74
CA THR A 55 8.98 -17.87 15.60
C THR A 55 9.73 -18.62 14.51
N SER A 56 9.84 -19.94 14.66
CA SER A 56 10.33 -20.85 13.61
C SER A 56 9.19 -21.55 12.86
N ASN A 57 7.94 -21.23 13.20
CA ASN A 57 6.75 -21.85 12.63
C ASN A 57 6.45 -21.43 11.19
N HIS A 58 5.56 -22.22 10.57
CA HIS A 58 4.96 -21.89 9.29
C HIS A 58 3.90 -20.79 9.46
N ILE A 59 4.07 -19.70 8.72
CA ILE A 59 3.14 -18.58 8.67
C ILE A 59 2.48 -18.56 7.30
N SER A 60 1.16 -18.51 7.30
CA SER A 60 0.31 -18.33 6.13
C SER A 60 -0.13 -16.87 6.03
N LEU A 61 -0.07 -16.30 4.84
CA LEU A 61 -0.53 -14.94 4.55
C LEU A 61 -1.82 -14.99 3.71
N ARG A 62 -2.62 -13.93 3.75
CA ARG A 62 -3.70 -13.65 2.78
C ARG A 62 -3.77 -12.14 2.60
N PHE A 63 -3.74 -11.62 1.39
CA PHE A 63 -3.86 -10.18 1.12
C PHE A 63 -4.68 -9.93 -0.14
N GLY A 64 -5.14 -8.70 -0.32
CA GLY A 64 -5.84 -8.31 -1.55
C GLY A 64 -6.45 -6.91 -1.46
N ASN A 65 -7.33 -6.62 -2.42
CA ASN A 65 -7.91 -5.29 -2.59
C ASN A 65 -9.45 -5.29 -2.40
N SER A 66 -10.12 -4.18 -2.70
CA SER A 66 -11.58 -4.06 -2.53
C SER A 66 -12.37 -4.97 -3.48
N LYS A 67 -11.83 -5.32 -4.65
CA LYS A 67 -12.52 -6.07 -5.70
C LYS A 67 -12.06 -7.53 -5.84
N SER A 68 -10.85 -7.84 -5.37
CA SER A 68 -10.21 -9.13 -5.56
C SER A 68 -10.53 -10.08 -4.41
N ASN A 69 -10.78 -11.33 -4.77
CA ASN A 69 -10.91 -12.46 -3.83
C ASN A 69 -9.63 -13.32 -3.78
N SER A 70 -8.49 -12.79 -4.25
CA SER A 70 -7.28 -13.59 -4.46
C SER A 70 -6.62 -13.98 -3.13
N LEU A 71 -6.86 -15.24 -2.76
CA LEU A 71 -6.34 -15.93 -1.59
C LEU A 71 -4.89 -16.38 -1.83
N PHE A 72 -3.90 -15.52 -1.54
CA PHE A 72 -2.50 -15.93 -1.62
C PHE A 72 -1.99 -16.51 -0.30
N VAL A 73 -2.24 -17.79 -0.07
CA VAL A 73 -1.64 -18.53 1.06
C VAL A 73 -0.24 -18.96 0.68
N HIS A 74 0.75 -18.19 1.11
CA HIS A 74 2.16 -18.54 0.92
C HIS A 74 2.87 -18.73 2.25
N PRO A 75 3.69 -19.80 2.40
CA PRO A 75 4.67 -19.88 3.46
C PRO A 75 5.72 -18.79 3.25
N LEU A 76 6.02 -18.01 4.29
CA LEU A 76 6.99 -16.89 4.26
C LEU A 76 8.44 -17.26 3.94
N ASN A 77 8.73 -18.52 3.60
CA ASN A 77 10.06 -18.93 3.15
C ASN A 77 10.50 -18.20 1.86
N ARG A 78 9.56 -17.59 1.11
CA ARG A 78 9.85 -16.76 -0.05
C ARG A 78 9.26 -15.35 0.14
N ARG A 79 10.11 -14.33 0.06
CA ARG A 79 9.73 -12.91 0.08
C ARG A 79 9.00 -12.45 -1.19
N HIS A 80 9.20 -13.20 -2.28
CA HIS A 80 8.60 -12.96 -3.58
C HIS A 80 7.47 -13.95 -3.82
N VAL A 81 6.31 -13.42 -4.22
CA VAL A 81 5.11 -14.20 -4.51
C VAL A 81 4.55 -13.73 -5.84
N ASP A 82 4.28 -14.65 -6.76
CA ASP A 82 3.67 -14.33 -8.05
C ASP A 82 2.18 -14.66 -8.01
N GLY A 83 1.38 -13.83 -8.67
CA GLY A 83 -0.08 -13.99 -8.65
C GLY A 83 -0.83 -13.09 -9.61
N PRO A 84 -2.16 -13.23 -9.77
CA PRO A 84 -2.97 -12.30 -10.53
C PRO A 84 -2.79 -10.86 -10.03
N CYS A 85 -2.54 -9.97 -10.98
CA CYS A 85 -2.43 -8.53 -10.73
C CYS A 85 -3.69 -7.97 -10.06
N VAL A 86 -3.47 -6.99 -9.17
CA VAL A 86 -4.53 -6.20 -8.54
C VAL A 86 -4.77 -4.94 -9.37
N ASP A 87 -6.04 -4.50 -9.43
CA ASP A 87 -6.45 -3.30 -10.17
C ASP A 87 -6.60 -2.06 -9.26
N THR A 88 -6.51 -2.25 -7.95
CA THR A 88 -6.56 -1.21 -6.91
C THR A 88 -5.58 -1.52 -5.79
N ALA A 89 -5.30 -0.54 -4.93
CA ALA A 89 -4.37 -0.69 -3.82
C ALA A 89 -4.79 -1.79 -2.85
N ILE A 90 -3.80 -2.56 -2.41
CA ILE A 90 -3.99 -3.62 -1.41
C ILE A 90 -4.43 -2.98 -0.09
N CYS A 91 -5.60 -3.38 0.41
CA CYS A 91 -6.25 -2.76 1.56
C CYS A 91 -6.57 -3.74 2.70
N TYR A 92 -6.38 -5.04 2.50
CA TYR A 92 -6.50 -6.01 3.59
C TYR A 92 -5.33 -6.98 3.62
N LEU A 93 -5.02 -7.47 4.81
CA LEU A 93 -3.97 -8.45 5.08
C LEU A 93 -4.32 -9.28 6.31
N TYR A 94 -4.21 -10.60 6.21
CA TYR A 94 -4.36 -11.56 7.29
C TYR A 94 -3.16 -12.48 7.37
N LEU A 95 -2.77 -12.80 8.60
CA LEU A 95 -1.73 -13.75 8.93
C LEU A 95 -2.35 -14.90 9.71
N LYS A 96 -1.84 -16.10 9.51
CA LYS A 96 -2.20 -17.29 10.29
C LYS A 96 -0.93 -18.02 10.69
N LEU A 97 -0.70 -18.09 12.00
CA LEU A 97 0.40 -18.83 12.59
C LEU A 97 0.00 -20.30 12.74
N THR A 98 0.81 -21.21 12.21
CA THR A 98 0.61 -22.65 12.35
C THR A 98 1.83 -23.27 13.04
N GLY A 99 1.66 -23.69 14.29
CA GLY A 99 2.69 -24.31 15.10
C GLY A 99 2.50 -24.01 16.59
N THR A 100 3.55 -24.21 17.40
CA THR A 100 3.43 -24.27 18.86
C THR A 100 3.87 -22.99 19.58
N ASP A 101 4.95 -22.36 19.10
CA ASP A 101 5.53 -21.12 19.60
C ASP A 101 4.67 -19.89 19.29
N SER A 102 4.81 -18.89 20.15
CA SER A 102 4.14 -17.59 20.03
C SER A 102 4.91 -16.70 19.05
N TRP A 103 4.19 -15.82 18.35
CA TRP A 103 4.80 -14.89 17.41
C TRP A 103 4.20 -13.49 17.54
N ARG A 104 5.06 -12.47 17.65
CA ARG A 104 4.66 -11.06 17.67
C ARG A 104 5.22 -10.30 16.46
N PRO A 105 4.47 -10.22 15.35
CA PRO A 105 4.82 -9.33 14.27
C PRO A 105 4.76 -7.87 14.75
N GLY A 106 5.65 -7.03 14.23
CA GLY A 106 5.63 -5.59 14.42
C GLY A 106 4.85 -4.89 13.31
N PHE A 107 5.24 -5.12 12.05
CA PHE A 107 4.46 -4.68 10.90
C PHE A 107 4.60 -5.61 9.70
N ALA A 108 3.61 -5.52 8.80
CA ALA A 108 3.63 -6.13 7.48
C ALA A 108 3.35 -5.09 6.40
N GLN A 109 4.00 -5.25 5.25
CA GLN A 109 3.74 -4.47 4.05
C GLN A 109 3.82 -5.36 2.81
N VAL A 110 2.87 -5.18 1.90
CA VAL A 110 2.85 -5.82 0.58
C VAL A 110 3.07 -4.75 -0.49
N ARG A 111 4.09 -4.98 -1.33
CA ARG A 111 4.42 -4.13 -2.47
C ARG A 111 4.26 -4.90 -3.76
N VAL A 112 3.74 -4.24 -4.79
CA VAL A 112 3.71 -4.75 -6.15
C VAL A 112 4.97 -4.25 -6.84
N LEU A 113 5.74 -5.13 -7.48
CA LEU A 113 7.01 -4.75 -8.12
C LEU A 113 6.79 -3.81 -9.30
N ASP A 114 5.73 -4.04 -10.08
CA ASP A 114 5.49 -3.34 -11.33
C ASP A 114 4.79 -1.97 -11.13
N GLU A 115 3.99 -1.83 -10.06
CA GLU A 115 3.10 -0.69 -9.89
C GLU A 115 2.97 -0.21 -8.43
N ALA A 116 3.76 0.82 -8.08
CA ALA A 116 3.79 1.36 -6.72
C ALA A 116 2.44 1.93 -6.23
N ARG A 117 1.54 2.33 -7.15
CA ARG A 117 0.19 2.83 -6.81
C ARG A 117 -0.70 1.77 -6.18
N PHE A 118 -0.37 0.50 -6.35
CA PHE A 118 -1.12 -0.62 -5.80
C PHE A 118 -0.52 -1.18 -4.50
N ASN A 119 0.57 -0.58 -4.03
CA ASN A 119 1.19 -0.94 -2.76
C ASN A 119 0.22 -0.72 -1.60
N SER A 120 0.31 -1.61 -0.62
CA SER A 120 -0.36 -1.40 0.66
C SER A 120 0.37 -0.39 1.52
N GLY A 121 -0.39 0.23 2.44
CA GLY A 121 0.18 0.88 3.61
C GLY A 121 0.80 -0.13 4.60
N TYR A 122 1.22 0.35 5.75
CA TYR A 122 1.74 -0.49 6.82
C TYR A 122 0.61 -1.09 7.66
N PHE A 123 0.64 -2.41 7.84
CA PHE A 123 -0.23 -3.12 8.76
C PHE A 123 0.52 -3.37 10.07
N TYR A 124 0.19 -2.64 11.12
CA TYR A 124 0.89 -2.72 12.41
C TYR A 124 0.26 -3.75 13.32
N PHE A 125 1.04 -4.73 13.76
CA PHE A 125 0.63 -5.71 14.74
C PHE A 125 1.26 -5.34 16.09
N ARG A 126 0.44 -5.26 17.14
CA ARG A 126 0.89 -4.85 18.50
C ARG A 126 0.74 -5.95 19.54
N ARG A 127 0.34 -7.15 19.13
CA ARG A 127 0.00 -8.27 20.01
C ARG A 127 0.44 -9.59 19.38
N ASP A 128 0.55 -10.62 20.20
CA ASP A 128 0.84 -11.98 19.73
C ASP A 128 -0.28 -12.48 18.83
N LEU A 129 0.10 -13.15 17.75
CA LEU A 129 -0.85 -13.69 16.80
C LEU A 129 -1.51 -14.95 17.39
N PRO A 130 -2.85 -15.06 17.39
CA PRO A 130 -3.52 -16.28 17.83
C PRO A 130 -3.14 -17.48 16.93
N ARG A 131 -2.92 -18.64 17.56
CA ARG A 131 -2.57 -19.87 16.85
C ARG A 131 -3.75 -20.42 16.06
N HIS A 132 -3.47 -20.94 14.86
CA HIS A 132 -4.41 -21.62 13.97
C HIS A 132 -5.62 -20.78 13.52
N VAL A 133 -5.60 -19.46 13.74
CA VAL A 133 -6.68 -18.53 13.36
C VAL A 133 -6.13 -17.44 12.46
N TRP A 134 -6.93 -17.01 11.48
CA TRP A 134 -6.62 -15.85 10.64
C TRP A 134 -6.80 -14.56 11.45
N HIS A 135 -5.74 -13.75 11.53
CA HIS A 135 -5.75 -12.47 12.25
C HIS A 135 -5.10 -11.38 11.41
N GLY A 136 -5.70 -10.20 11.38
CA GLY A 136 -5.22 -9.11 10.54
C GLY A 136 -6.18 -7.94 10.42
N TYR A 137 -6.06 -7.24 9.29
CA TYR A 137 -6.70 -5.95 9.05
C TYR A 137 -7.46 -5.99 7.72
N ASP A 138 -8.72 -5.55 7.74
CA ASP A 138 -9.47 -5.21 6.55
C ASP A 138 -9.78 -3.72 6.56
N LEU A 139 -9.03 -2.98 5.74
CA LEU A 139 -9.12 -1.53 5.61
C LEU A 139 -9.83 -1.13 4.31
N CYS A 140 -10.38 -2.11 3.58
CA CYS A 140 -11.17 -1.85 2.40
C CYS A 140 -12.50 -1.23 2.79
N ASP A 141 -13.04 -0.36 1.92
CA ASP A 141 -14.36 0.26 2.05
C ASP A 141 -14.66 0.80 3.46
N ARG A 142 -13.76 1.65 3.96
CA ARG A 142 -13.96 2.42 5.17
C ARG A 142 -14.85 3.62 4.88
N GLU A 143 -16.04 3.60 5.45
CA GLU A 143 -16.91 4.77 5.45
C GLU A 143 -16.83 5.44 6.81
N VAL A 144 -16.49 6.73 6.82
CA VAL A 144 -16.54 7.53 8.04
C VAL A 144 -17.97 7.98 8.23
N THR A 145 -18.65 7.41 9.22
CA THR A 145 -19.98 7.85 9.65
C THR A 145 -19.86 8.72 10.90
N PRO A 146 -20.85 9.55 11.25
CA PRO A 146 -20.86 10.29 12.51
C PRO A 146 -20.73 9.39 13.76
N PHE A 147 -21.03 8.09 13.62
CA PHE A 147 -20.93 7.09 14.68
C PHE A 147 -19.60 6.32 14.69
N GLY A 148 -18.67 6.67 13.80
CA GLY A 148 -17.36 6.03 13.66
C GLY A 148 -17.13 5.39 12.29
N ILE A 149 -16.03 4.64 12.19
CA ILE A 149 -15.60 4.00 10.94
C ILE A 149 -16.42 2.72 10.73
N ARG A 150 -17.22 2.68 9.68
CA ARG A 150 -17.96 1.50 9.25
C ARG A 150 -17.11 0.67 8.30
N HIS A 151 -16.93 -0.60 8.63
CA HIS A 151 -16.28 -1.59 7.77
C HIS A 151 -17.34 -2.49 7.13
N LYS A 152 -17.34 -2.61 5.80
CA LYS A 152 -18.10 -3.67 5.13
C LYS A 152 -17.39 -5.00 5.36
N ARG A 153 -18.01 -5.91 6.13
CA ARG A 153 -17.47 -7.27 6.25
C ARG A 153 -17.55 -7.98 4.91
N LYS A 154 -16.41 -8.49 4.44
CA LYS A 154 -16.39 -9.48 3.36
C LYS A 154 -16.67 -10.86 3.96
N VAL A 155 -17.67 -11.54 3.42
CA VAL A 155 -17.86 -12.98 3.63
C VAL A 155 -16.95 -13.66 2.61
N PHE A 156 -16.02 -14.46 3.10
CA PHE A 156 -15.18 -15.29 2.25
C PHE A 156 -15.82 -16.68 2.24
N ASP A 157 -16.44 -17.04 1.12
CA ASP A 157 -16.99 -18.38 0.87
C ASP A 157 -15.87 -19.41 0.61
#